data_AF-A0A1B8Y0S5-F1
#
_entry.id   AF-A0A1B8Y0S5-F1
#
_cell.length_a   1.000
_cell.length_b   1.000
_cell.length_c   1.000
_cell.angle_alpha   90.00
_cell.angle_beta   90.00
_cell.angle_gamma   90.00
#
_symmetry.space_group_name_H-M   'P 1'
#
loop_
_entity.id
_entity.type
_entity.pdbx_description
1 polymer ?
#
loop_
_entity_poly.entity_id
_entity_poly.type
_entity_poly.pdbx_seq_one_letter_code
_entity_poly.pdbx_strand_id
1 'polypeptide(L)'
;IGYATQVIEAHLNVYYIIILAWAIFYLFNCFSAELPWATCGHKWNTDKCVEFQKLNMSNASQISFVNATSPVMEFWERRVLAISDGIEHIGELRWELALCLLGAWTVCYFCIWKGTKSTGKVVYVTATFPYVMLLILLIRGVTLPGASQGIKFYLYPDLSRLSDPQVGLIYYILRM
;
A
#
# COMPACT_ATOMS: atom_id res chain seq x y z
N ILE A 1 19.96 27.25 1.01
CA ILE A 1 18.68 26.85 0.37
C ILE A 1 18.90 25.67 -0.56
N GLY A 2 19.64 25.79 -1.68
CA GLY A 2 19.84 24.67 -2.63
C GLY A 2 20.36 23.36 -2.03
N TYR A 3 21.41 23.40 -1.21
CA TYR A 3 21.92 22.19 -0.53
C TYR A 3 20.91 21.57 0.44
N ALA A 4 20.16 22.40 1.17
CA ALA A 4 19.14 21.92 2.09
C ALA A 4 18.00 21.22 1.32
N THR A 5 17.54 21.81 0.21
CA THR A 5 16.55 21.18 -0.68
C THR A 5 17.07 19.86 -1.23
N GLN A 6 18.33 19.79 -1.68
CA GLN A 6 18.90 18.55 -2.22
C GLN A 6 18.96 17.42 -1.19
N VAL A 7 19.28 17.74 0.07
CA VAL A 7 19.27 16.76 1.17
C VAL A 7 17.86 16.24 1.43
N ILE A 8 16.86 17.12 1.44
CA ILE A 8 15.45 16.74 1.63
C ILE A 8 14.99 15.81 0.50
N GLU A 9 15.25 16.20 -0.76
CA GLU A 9 14.90 15.39 -1.94
C GLU A 9 15.58 14.01 -1.92
N ALA A 10 16.84 13.94 -1.47
CA ALA A 10 17.55 12.67 -1.35
C ALA A 10 16.88 11.73 -0.34
N HIS A 11 16.47 12.24 0.83
CA HIS A 11 15.77 11.43 1.85
C HIS A 11 14.40 10.97 1.37
N LEU A 12 13.63 11.86 0.71
CA LEU A 12 12.36 11.51 0.11
C LEU A 12 12.53 10.40 -0.92
N ASN A 13 13.51 10.54 -1.82
CA ASN A 13 13.77 9.56 -2.86
C ASN A 13 14.08 8.17 -2.29
N VAL A 14 14.91 8.07 -1.24
CA VAL A 14 15.21 6.78 -0.57
C VAL A 14 13.95 6.10 -0.05
N TYR A 15 13.02 6.85 0.54
CA TYR A 15 11.76 6.28 1.01
C TYR A 15 10.84 5.88 -0.15
N TYR A 16 10.68 6.74 -1.16
CA TYR A 16 9.78 6.50 -2.29
C TYR A 16 10.18 5.29 -3.14
N ILE A 17 11.49 5.05 -3.35
CA ILE A 17 11.94 3.89 -4.14
C ILE A 17 11.61 2.55 -3.46
N ILE A 18 11.53 2.51 -2.13
CA ILE A 18 11.14 1.31 -1.38
C ILE A 18 9.65 1.01 -1.57
N ILE A 19 8.79 2.04 -1.47
CA ILE A 19 7.36 1.90 -1.76
C ILE A 19 7.13 1.43 -3.20
N LEU A 20 7.88 1.99 -4.15
CA LEU A 20 7.79 1.60 -5.54
C LEU A 20 8.18 0.12 -5.74
N ALA A 21 9.21 -0.36 -5.05
CA ALA A 21 9.58 -1.77 -5.07
C ALA A 21 8.46 -2.67 -4.53
N TRP A 22 7.78 -2.28 -3.45
CA TRP A 22 6.61 -3.00 -2.95
C TRP A 22 5.47 -3.00 -3.99
N ALA A 23 5.16 -1.86 -4.58
CA ALA A 23 4.11 -1.76 -5.60
C ALA A 23 4.38 -2.68 -6.81
N ILE A 24 5.62 -2.70 -7.31
CA ILE A 24 6.03 -3.59 -8.40
C ILE A 24 5.95 -5.06 -7.98
N PHE A 25 6.36 -5.39 -6.75
CA PHE A 25 6.25 -6.74 -6.22
C PHE A 25 4.79 -7.21 -6.17
N TYR A 26 3.87 -6.39 -5.65
CA TYR A 26 2.43 -6.68 -5.67
C TYR A 26 1.89 -6.80 -7.10
N LEU A 27 2.29 -5.91 -8.00
CA LEU A 27 1.89 -5.94 -9.41
C LEU A 27 2.25 -7.25 -10.08
N PHE A 28 3.47 -7.76 -9.88
CA PHE A 28 3.86 -9.06 -10.43
C PHE A 28 3.05 -10.21 -9.83
N ASN A 29 2.77 -10.17 -8.52
CA ASN A 29 1.97 -11.20 -7.86
C ASN A 29 0.49 -11.18 -8.28
N CYS A 30 -0.05 -10.06 -8.77
CA CYS A 30 -1.41 -9.96 -9.31
C CYS A 30 -1.65 -10.80 -10.57
N PHE A 31 -0.59 -11.20 -11.29
CA PHE A 31 -0.72 -12.08 -12.47
C PHE A 31 -0.82 -13.57 -12.11
N SER A 32 -0.75 -13.92 -10.82
CA SER A 32 -0.93 -15.29 -10.36
C SER A 32 -2.39 -15.74 -10.49
N ALA A 33 -2.62 -17.03 -10.73
CA ALA A 33 -3.98 -17.59 -10.89
C ALA A 33 -4.86 -17.37 -9.64
N GLU A 34 -4.25 -17.49 -8.46
CA GLU A 34 -4.85 -17.13 -7.18
C GLU A 34 -3.98 -16.06 -6.50
N LEU A 35 -4.62 -15.05 -5.92
CA LEU A 35 -3.89 -13.96 -5.27
C LEU A 35 -3.26 -14.48 -3.96
N PRO A 36 -1.96 -14.31 -3.73
CA PRO A 36 -1.26 -14.91 -2.59
C PRO A 36 -1.67 -14.32 -1.23
N TRP A 37 -2.35 -13.17 -1.22
CA TRP A 37 -2.92 -12.54 -0.03
C TRP A 37 -4.42 -12.82 0.17
N ALA A 38 -5.05 -13.60 -0.71
CA ALA A 38 -6.47 -13.94 -0.61
C ALA A 38 -6.74 -15.18 0.26
N THR A 39 -5.77 -16.08 0.40
CA THR A 39 -5.93 -17.37 1.08
C THR A 39 -4.88 -17.60 2.17
N CYS A 40 -5.25 -18.42 3.15
CA CYS A 40 -4.33 -18.99 4.14
C CYS A 40 -3.76 -20.33 3.61
N GLY A 41 -2.60 -20.76 4.12
CA GLY A 41 -1.97 -22.03 3.73
C GLY A 41 -0.66 -21.91 2.94
N HIS A 42 -0.10 -20.70 2.83
CA HIS A 42 1.25 -20.53 2.29
C HIS A 42 2.30 -20.68 3.38
N LYS A 43 3.57 -20.88 2.98
CA LYS A 43 4.72 -21.07 3.87
C LYS A 43 4.97 -19.93 4.87
N TRP A 44 4.42 -18.74 4.63
CA TRP A 44 4.56 -17.57 5.48
C TRP A 44 3.40 -17.40 6.46
N ASN A 45 2.32 -18.17 6.32
CA ASN A 45 1.16 -18.09 7.18
C ASN A 45 1.36 -18.88 8.48
N THR A 46 0.77 -18.39 9.56
CA THR A 46 0.68 -19.07 10.85
C THR A 46 -0.68 -19.77 11.02
N ASP A 47 -0.78 -20.59 12.06
CA ASP A 47 -2.03 -21.24 12.47
C ASP A 47 -3.13 -20.24 12.87
N LYS A 48 -2.78 -18.97 13.07
CA LYS A 48 -3.72 -17.88 13.40
C LYS A 48 -4.36 -17.25 12.17
N CYS A 49 -3.92 -17.60 10.96
CA CYS A 49 -4.46 -17.06 9.74
C CYS A 49 -5.90 -17.53 9.51
N VAL A 50 -6.82 -16.59 9.29
CA VAL A 50 -8.23 -16.89 9.06
C VAL A 50 -8.75 -16.18 7.81
N GLU A 51 -9.43 -16.94 6.94
CA GLU A 51 -10.12 -16.42 5.76
C GLU A 51 -11.53 -15.93 6.10
N PHE A 52 -11.63 -14.69 6.58
CA PHE A 52 -12.90 -14.10 7.06
C PHE A 52 -14.05 -14.15 6.05
N GLN A 53 -13.75 -14.11 4.75
CA GLN A 53 -14.76 -14.15 3.69
C GLN A 53 -15.39 -15.56 3.51
N LYS A 54 -14.70 -16.63 3.91
CA LYS A 54 -15.17 -18.01 3.77
C LYS A 54 -15.79 -18.58 5.04
N LEU A 55 -15.80 -17.81 6.14
CA LEU A 55 -16.42 -18.25 7.38
C LEU A 55 -17.93 -18.21 7.26
N ASN A 56 -18.54 -19.39 7.18
CA ASN A 56 -19.97 -19.54 7.44
C ASN A 56 -20.22 -19.35 8.95
N MET A 57 -21.08 -18.40 9.29
CA MET A 57 -21.43 -17.98 10.66
C MET A 57 -21.94 -19.12 11.56
N SER A 58 -22.22 -20.30 11.00
CA SER A 58 -22.74 -21.49 11.68
C SER A 58 -21.69 -22.33 12.41
N ASN A 59 -20.40 -22.25 12.04
CA ASN A 59 -19.30 -22.99 12.70
C ASN A 59 -18.31 -22.08 13.44
N ALA A 60 -18.71 -20.84 13.73
CA ALA A 60 -17.88 -19.83 14.38
C ALA A 60 -17.67 -20.07 15.89
N SER A 61 -18.28 -21.10 16.47
CA SER A 61 -18.26 -21.37 17.92
C SER A 61 -16.95 -21.97 18.44
N GLN A 62 -16.01 -22.36 17.57
CA GLN A 62 -14.74 -22.97 18.00
C GLN A 62 -13.46 -22.20 17.62
N ILE A 63 -13.56 -21.08 16.90
CA ILE A 63 -12.38 -20.27 16.55
C ILE A 63 -12.33 -19.09 17.51
N SER A 64 -11.33 -19.05 18.40
CA SER A 64 -11.06 -17.89 19.23
C SER A 64 -10.56 -16.74 18.34
N PHE A 65 -11.47 -15.89 17.87
CA PHE A 65 -11.18 -14.73 17.02
C PHE A 65 -10.29 -13.67 17.68
N VAL A 66 -10.07 -13.77 18.99
CA VAL A 66 -9.35 -12.78 19.80
C VAL A 66 -7.91 -12.54 19.30
N ASN A 67 -7.29 -13.53 18.64
CA ASN A 67 -5.93 -13.43 18.09
C ASN A 67 -5.83 -13.82 16.60
N ALA A 68 -6.95 -13.76 15.86
CA ALA A 68 -6.96 -14.15 14.45
C ALA A 68 -6.36 -13.05 13.56
N THR A 69 -5.56 -13.47 12.57
CA THR A 69 -4.89 -12.60 11.60
C THR A 69 -5.43 -12.86 10.19
N SER A 70 -5.53 -11.80 9.36
CA SER A 70 -6.00 -11.96 7.98
C SER A 70 -4.85 -12.40 7.05
N PRO A 71 -5.13 -13.14 5.96
CA PRO A 71 -4.10 -13.53 5.01
C PRO A 71 -3.38 -12.33 4.38
N VAL A 72 -4.07 -11.19 4.24
CA VAL A 72 -3.50 -9.93 3.75
C VAL A 72 -2.45 -9.38 4.70
N MET A 73 -2.76 -9.34 6.00
CA MET A 73 -1.82 -8.85 7.03
C MET A 73 -0.59 -9.75 7.13
N GLU A 74 -0.78 -11.08 7.16
CA GLU A 74 0.35 -12.00 7.25
C GLU A 74 1.21 -11.98 5.98
N PHE A 75 0.61 -11.82 4.80
CA PHE A 75 1.36 -11.62 3.57
C PHE A 75 2.22 -10.35 3.64
N TRP A 76 1.66 -9.24 4.11
CA TRP A 76 2.41 -7.99 4.24
C TRP A 76 3.55 -8.11 5.26
N GLU A 77 3.27 -8.55 6.48
CA GLU A 77 4.23 -8.53 7.59
C GLU A 77 5.31 -9.62 7.45
N ARG A 78 4.93 -10.83 7.04
CA ARG A 78 5.83 -12.00 7.04
C ARG A 78 6.46 -12.28 5.69
N ARG A 79 5.75 -12.00 4.57
CA ARG A 79 6.25 -12.29 3.22
C ARG A 79 6.84 -11.06 2.52
N VAL A 80 6.19 -9.89 2.58
CA VAL A 80 6.68 -8.68 1.91
C VAL A 80 7.76 -8.02 2.75
N LEU A 81 7.42 -7.61 3.98
CA LEU A 81 8.33 -6.91 4.87
C LEU A 81 9.33 -7.85 5.56
N ALA A 82 8.86 -9.03 5.99
CA ALA A 82 9.61 -9.93 6.88
C ALA A 82 10.10 -9.17 8.13
N ILE A 83 9.14 -8.63 8.90
CA ILE A 83 9.41 -7.83 10.10
C ILE A 83 10.30 -8.61 11.08
N SER A 84 11.40 -7.99 11.50
CA SER A 84 12.31 -8.53 12.51
C SER A 84 11.84 -8.24 13.94
N ASP A 85 12.47 -8.89 14.92
CA ASP A 85 12.11 -8.76 16.34
C ASP A 85 12.35 -7.35 16.91
N GLY A 86 13.12 -6.51 16.22
CA GLY A 86 13.37 -5.12 16.62
C GLY A 86 14.31 -4.37 15.67
N ILE A 87 14.44 -3.04 15.88
CA ILE A 87 15.26 -2.17 15.04
C ILE A 87 16.76 -2.48 15.13
N GLU A 88 17.20 -3.07 16.24
CA GLU A 88 18.60 -3.49 16.45
C GLU A 88 18.98 -4.72 15.63
N HIS A 89 17.98 -5.52 15.23
CA HIS A 89 18.16 -6.71 14.43
C HIS A 89 17.65 -6.44 13.01
N ILE A 90 18.55 -5.95 12.16
CA ILE A 90 18.29 -5.81 10.73
C ILE A 90 18.18 -7.24 10.16
N GLY A 91 16.96 -7.64 9.82
CA GLY A 91 16.67 -8.98 9.28
C GLY A 91 17.31 -9.25 7.92
N GLU A 92 16.87 -10.31 7.24
CA GLU A 92 17.44 -10.70 5.95
C GLU A 92 16.97 -9.80 4.80
N LEU A 93 17.88 -9.55 3.84
CA LEU A 93 17.55 -8.82 2.62
C LEU A 93 16.63 -9.66 1.71
N ARG A 94 15.44 -9.14 1.44
CA ARG A 94 14.47 -9.74 0.50
C ARG A 94 14.94 -9.53 -0.95
N TRP A 95 15.65 -10.51 -1.51
CA TRP A 95 16.18 -10.46 -2.89
C TRP A 95 15.10 -10.17 -3.95
N GLU A 96 13.88 -10.66 -3.77
CA GLU A 96 12.75 -10.38 -4.66
C GLU A 96 12.44 -8.88 -4.74
N LEU A 97 12.50 -8.17 -3.61
CA LEU A 97 12.32 -6.72 -3.54
C LEU A 97 13.51 -5.97 -4.14
N ALA A 98 14.74 -6.46 -3.93
CA ALA A 98 15.94 -5.89 -4.55
C ALA A 98 15.87 -5.97 -6.09
N LEU A 99 15.36 -7.08 -6.63
CA LEU A 99 15.11 -7.22 -8.07
C LEU A 99 14.00 -6.28 -8.56
N CYS A 100 12.90 -6.13 -7.82
CA CYS A 100 11.85 -5.17 -8.14
C CYS A 100 12.39 -3.73 -8.17
N LEU A 101 13.27 -3.38 -7.22
CA LEU A 101 13.93 -2.09 -7.16
C LEU A 101 14.87 -1.87 -8.35
N LEU A 102 15.67 -2.87 -8.72
CA LEU A 102 16.54 -2.81 -9.89
C LEU A 102 15.74 -2.65 -11.19
N GLY A 103 14.60 -3.34 -11.30
CA GLY A 103 13.64 -3.17 -12.39
C GLY A 103 13.10 -1.74 -12.45
N ALA A 104 12.67 -1.18 -11.31
CA ALA A 104 12.20 0.20 -11.22
C ALA A 104 13.26 1.21 -11.70
N TRP A 105 14.49 1.05 -11.23
CA TRP A 105 15.63 1.89 -11.62
C TRP A 105 15.90 1.83 -13.13
N THR A 106 15.84 0.63 -13.70
CA THR A 106 16.01 0.43 -15.14
C THR A 106 14.93 1.16 -15.93
N VAL A 107 13.66 1.06 -15.51
CA VAL A 107 12.54 1.80 -16.12
C VAL A 107 12.74 3.31 -16.00
N CYS A 108 13.07 3.81 -14.81
CA CYS A 108 13.34 5.24 -14.58
C CYS A 108 14.48 5.75 -15.46
N TYR A 109 15.55 4.98 -15.60
CA TYR A 109 16.67 5.31 -16.49
C TYR A 109 16.19 5.47 -17.93
N PHE A 110 15.42 4.52 -18.47
CA PHE A 110 14.88 4.62 -19.83
C PHE A 110 13.91 5.79 -20.02
N CYS A 111 13.12 6.12 -19.00
CA CYS A 111 12.23 7.28 -19.03
C CYS A 111 13.01 8.60 -19.19
N ILE A 112 14.16 8.71 -18.53
CA ILE A 112 14.98 9.93 -18.48
C ILE A 112 16.05 9.97 -19.60
N TRP A 113 16.50 8.83 -20.13
CA TRP A 113 17.65 8.77 -21.03
C TRP A 113 17.53 9.70 -22.25
N LYS A 114 16.35 9.83 -22.85
CA LYS A 114 16.10 10.77 -23.97
C LYS A 114 15.76 12.20 -23.54
N GLY A 115 16.00 12.54 -22.27
CA GLY A 115 15.76 13.84 -21.66
C GLY A 115 14.28 14.13 -21.37
N THR A 116 14.01 15.38 -21.02
CA THR A 116 12.69 15.86 -20.56
C THR A 116 11.57 15.69 -21.58
N LYS A 117 11.89 15.64 -22.89
CA LYS A 117 10.91 15.36 -23.95
C LYS A 117 10.35 13.93 -23.87
N SER A 118 11.18 12.96 -23.47
CA SER A 118 10.76 11.57 -23.29
C SER A 118 10.00 11.40 -21.97
N THR A 119 10.54 11.96 -20.89
CA THR A 119 9.88 11.99 -19.58
C THR A 119 8.48 12.58 -19.70
N GLY A 120 8.31 13.71 -20.41
CA GLY A 120 7.00 14.34 -20.62
C GLY A 120 5.99 13.39 -21.28
N LYS A 121 6.40 12.61 -22.28
CA LYS A 121 5.54 11.60 -22.93
C LYS A 121 5.09 10.52 -21.96
N VAL A 122 6.00 9.99 -21.15
CA VAL A 122 5.69 8.98 -20.14
C VAL A 122 4.76 9.55 -19.07
N VAL A 123 4.99 10.80 -18.65
CA VAL A 123 4.18 11.48 -17.64
C VAL A 123 2.72 11.62 -18.07
N TYR A 124 2.42 11.85 -19.36
CA TYR A 124 1.02 11.87 -19.82
C TYR A 124 0.29 10.57 -19.50
N VAL A 125 0.97 9.42 -19.60
CA VAL A 125 0.38 8.12 -19.25
C VAL A 125 0.33 7.94 -17.74
N THR A 126 1.42 8.17 -17.03
CA THR A 126 1.50 7.90 -15.58
C THR A 126 0.65 8.88 -14.76
N ALA A 127 0.39 10.09 -15.25
CA ALA A 127 -0.47 11.06 -14.58
C ALA A 127 -1.97 10.80 -14.86
N THR A 128 -2.32 10.29 -16.04
CA THR A 128 -3.73 10.03 -16.39
C THR A 128 -4.23 8.68 -15.87
N PHE A 129 -3.38 7.67 -15.85
CA PHE A 129 -3.74 6.31 -15.42
C PHE A 129 -4.36 6.26 -14.00
N PRO A 130 -3.83 6.93 -12.96
CA PRO A 130 -4.45 6.94 -11.63
C PRO A 130 -5.89 7.45 -11.63
N TYR A 131 -6.22 8.48 -12.42
CA TYR A 131 -7.60 8.99 -12.51
C TYR A 131 -8.55 7.97 -13.12
N VAL A 132 -8.12 7.27 -14.17
CA VAL A 132 -8.92 6.20 -14.78
C VAL A 132 -9.11 5.04 -13.80
N MET A 133 -8.04 4.63 -13.11
CA MET A 133 -8.10 3.57 -12.09
C MET A 133 -9.04 3.96 -10.94
N LEU A 134 -8.93 5.18 -10.42
CA LEU A 134 -9.81 5.70 -9.37
C LEU A 134 -11.27 5.71 -9.81
N LEU A 135 -11.57 6.08 -11.06
CA LEU A 135 -12.92 6.05 -11.60
C LEU A 135 -13.49 4.62 -11.62
N ILE A 136 -12.70 3.64 -12.08
CA ILE A 136 -13.11 2.23 -12.11
C ILE A 136 -13.33 1.71 -10.68
N LEU A 137 -12.40 2.00 -9.76
CA LEU A 137 -12.52 1.62 -8.35
C LEU A 137 -13.71 2.28 -7.67
N LEU A 138 -14.03 3.53 -8.03
CA LEU A 138 -15.21 4.23 -7.53
C LEU A 138 -16.48 3.54 -7.99
N ILE A 139 -16.63 3.29 -9.30
CA ILE A 139 -17.80 2.59 -9.86
C ILE A 139 -17.95 1.22 -9.20
N ARG A 140 -16.85 0.46 -9.11
CA ARG A 140 -16.89 -0.86 -8.46
C ARG A 140 -17.28 -0.72 -6.98
N GLY A 141 -16.66 0.19 -6.25
CA GLY A 141 -16.89 0.43 -4.82
C GLY A 141 -18.35 0.78 -4.51
N VAL A 142 -18.99 1.65 -5.30
CA VAL A 142 -20.41 2.02 -5.08
C VAL A 142 -21.39 0.91 -5.48
N THR A 143 -20.98 -0.03 -6.35
CA THR A 143 -21.81 -1.20 -6.71
C THR A 143 -21.76 -2.34 -5.69
N LEU A 144 -20.83 -2.31 -4.73
CA LEU A 144 -20.74 -3.34 -3.70
C LEU A 144 -21.83 -3.15 -2.62
N PRO A 145 -22.40 -4.25 -2.08
CA PRO A 145 -23.34 -4.16 -0.97
C PRO A 145 -22.66 -3.58 0.26
N GLY A 146 -23.34 -2.67 0.96
CA GLY A 146 -22.78 -1.98 2.14
C GLY A 146 -22.00 -0.70 1.84
N ALA A 147 -21.84 -0.28 0.58
CA ALA A 147 -21.12 0.94 0.20
C ALA A 147 -21.67 2.21 0.90
N SER A 148 -22.99 2.29 1.09
CA SER A 148 -23.64 3.43 1.73
C SER A 148 -23.21 3.65 3.18
N GLN A 149 -22.86 2.59 3.92
CA GLN A 149 -22.37 2.70 5.30
C GLN A 149 -20.98 3.30 5.34
N GLY A 150 -20.08 2.88 4.44
CA GLY A 150 -18.74 3.46 4.30
C GLY A 150 -18.78 4.93 3.90
N ILE A 151 -19.65 5.29 2.94
CA ILE A 151 -19.85 6.70 2.53
C ILE A 151 -20.37 7.54 3.69
N LYS A 152 -21.36 7.03 4.44
CA LYS A 152 -21.90 7.74 5.60
C LYS A 152 -20.84 7.91 6.69
N PHE A 153 -20.04 6.89 6.97
CA PHE A 153 -18.95 6.98 7.94
C PHE A 153 -17.89 8.03 7.54
N TYR A 154 -17.53 8.10 6.26
CA TYR A 154 -16.55 9.05 5.76
C TYR A 154 -17.06 10.50 5.71
N LEU A 155 -18.32 10.70 5.29
CA LEU A 155 -18.87 12.04 5.04
C LEU A 155 -19.63 12.64 6.22
N TYR A 156 -20.12 11.84 7.17
CA TYR A 156 -20.89 12.37 8.29
C TYR A 156 -19.96 13.08 9.28
N PRO A 157 -20.07 14.41 9.45
CA PRO A 157 -19.10 15.17 10.21
C PRO A 157 -19.34 15.02 11.71
N ASP A 158 -18.28 14.71 12.45
CA ASP A 158 -18.25 14.85 13.90
C ASP A 158 -17.78 16.26 14.27
N LEU A 159 -18.74 17.16 14.51
CA LEU A 159 -18.47 18.58 14.82
C LEU A 159 -17.63 18.77 16.09
N SER A 160 -17.60 17.79 16.99
CA SER A 160 -16.76 17.85 18.20
C SER A 160 -15.26 17.87 17.88
N ARG A 161 -14.85 17.29 16.74
CA ARG A 161 -13.46 17.23 16.27
C ARG A 161 -12.93 18.57 15.76
N LEU A 162 -13.80 19.52 15.41
CA LEU A 162 -13.38 20.85 14.94
C LEU A 162 -12.84 21.73 16.07
N SER A 163 -13.21 21.42 17.33
CA SER A 163 -12.67 22.12 18.49
C SER A 163 -11.29 21.59 18.91
N ASP A 164 -10.79 20.52 18.27
CA ASP A 164 -9.50 19.94 18.57
C ASP A 164 -8.37 20.80 17.97
N PRO A 165 -7.44 21.33 18.78
CA PRO A 165 -6.33 22.15 18.29
C PRO A 165 -5.42 21.39 17.31
N GLN A 166 -5.39 20.06 17.32
CA GLN A 166 -4.62 19.27 16.34
C GLN A 166 -5.16 19.43 14.92
N VAL A 167 -6.49 19.55 14.74
CA VAL A 167 -7.11 19.75 13.42
C VAL A 167 -6.76 21.13 12.86
N GLY A 168 -6.73 22.15 13.72
CA GLY A 168 -6.29 23.49 13.36
C GLY A 168 -4.82 23.52 12.93
N LEU A 169 -3.92 22.89 13.69
CA LEU A 169 -2.48 22.87 13.40
C LEU A 169 -2.16 22.26 12.02
N ILE A 170 -2.80 21.15 11.67
CA ILE A 170 -2.63 20.50 10.36
C ILE A 170 -3.07 21.44 9.23
N TYR A 171 -4.20 22.14 9.41
CA TYR A 171 -4.68 23.11 8.43
C TYR A 171 -3.72 24.29 8.23
N TYR A 172 -3.08 24.77 9.30
CA TYR A 172 -2.07 25.83 9.21
C TYR A 172 -0.78 25.37 8.51
N ILE A 173 -0.32 24.15 8.76
CA ILE A 173 0.87 23.57 8.12
C ILE A 173 0.64 23.39 6.61
N LEU A 174 -0.55 22.97 6.18
CA LEU A 174 -0.87 22.79 4.76
C LEU A 174 -1.02 24.12 3.98
N ARG A 175 -1.07 25.25 4.67
CA ARG A 175 -1.25 26.59 4.07
C ARG A 175 0.04 27.41 3.98
N MET A 176 1.12 26.96 4.61
CA MET A 176 2.48 27.51 4.44
C MET A 176 3.22 26.79 3.32
#